data_AF-D8QIX6-F1
#
_entry.id   AF-D8QIX6-F1
#
_cell.length_a   1.000
_cell.length_b   1.000
_cell.length_c   1.000
_cell.angle_alpha   90.00
_cell.angle_beta   90.00
_cell.angle_gamma   90.00
#
_symmetry.space_group_name_H-M   'P 1'
#
loop_
_entity.id
_entity.type
_entity.pdbx_description
1 polymer ?
#
loop_
_entity_poly.entity_id
_entity_poly.type
_entity_poly.pdbx_seq_one_letter_code
_entity_poly.pdbx_strand_id
1 'polypeptide(L)'
;MASTMLACARQQRRTWLRVTRSFATATPSIAPEPTPGASHISPPVAAQTPSGSEPLTHYKITSRRSAWGLGDRIKGTLVALGLHKRNQTVYHAHAPDIAGKILAVKELVEVENVPASAVRTKQQQRHERASPRGYKVVGTKQGAWL
;
A
#
# COMPACT_ATOMS: atom_id res chain seq x y z
N MET A 1 23.98 -50.78 12.80
CA MET A 1 23.66 -51.74 11.72
C MET A 1 22.82 -51.01 10.68
N ALA A 2 23.32 -50.95 9.45
CA ALA A 2 22.69 -50.56 8.17
C ALA A 2 22.04 -49.15 8.09
N SER A 3 22.63 -48.19 7.36
CA SER A 3 22.58 -48.00 5.89
C SER A 3 21.14 -47.85 5.37
N THR A 4 20.74 -46.80 4.64
CA THR A 4 21.29 -46.47 3.31
C THR A 4 20.94 -45.03 2.90
N MET A 5 21.93 -44.40 2.26
CA MET A 5 21.91 -43.23 1.39
C MET A 5 20.70 -43.14 0.44
N LEU A 6 20.25 -41.91 0.15
CA LEU A 6 19.99 -41.53 -1.26
C LEU A 6 20.09 -40.01 -1.46
N ALA A 7 21.27 -39.58 -1.91
CA ALA A 7 21.48 -38.30 -2.54
C ALA A 7 20.97 -38.39 -4.00
N CYS A 8 20.19 -37.40 -4.45
CA CYS A 8 19.95 -37.19 -5.87
C CYS A 8 20.40 -35.77 -6.22
N ALA A 9 21.67 -35.65 -6.59
CA ALA A 9 22.20 -34.50 -7.29
C ALA A 9 21.76 -34.58 -8.75
N ARG A 10 21.03 -33.58 -9.24
CA ARG A 10 20.99 -33.32 -10.68
C ARG A 10 21.07 -31.83 -10.96
N GLN A 11 22.32 -31.43 -11.04
CA GLN A 11 22.83 -30.26 -11.70
C GLN A 11 22.35 -30.21 -13.16
N GLN A 12 21.64 -29.16 -13.54
CA GLN A 12 21.57 -28.74 -14.94
C GLN A 12 21.95 -27.27 -15.05
N ARG A 13 23.21 -27.10 -15.44
CA ARG A 13 23.71 -25.92 -16.16
C ARG A 13 22.96 -25.85 -17.49
N ARG A 14 22.50 -24.66 -17.86
CA ARG A 14 22.37 -24.17 -19.26
C ARG A 14 22.02 -22.67 -19.19
N THR A 15 23.04 -21.85 -18.96
CA THR A 15 23.69 -21.03 -19.99
C THR A 15 22.73 -20.25 -20.90
N TRP A 16 22.68 -18.95 -20.61
CA TRP A 16 22.75 -17.81 -21.53
C TRP A 16 21.99 -17.91 -22.84
N LEU A 17 21.01 -17.02 -23.00
CA LEU A 17 20.90 -16.15 -24.17
C LEU A 17 20.30 -14.81 -23.72
N ARG A 18 21.17 -13.79 -23.66
CA ARG A 18 20.78 -12.39 -23.63
C ARG A 18 20.16 -12.06 -24.98
N VAL A 19 18.88 -11.70 -25.00
CA VAL A 19 18.27 -11.04 -26.17
C VAL A 19 18.34 -9.55 -25.90
N THR A 20 19.40 -8.92 -26.38
CA THR A 20 19.49 -7.47 -26.54
C THR A 20 18.74 -7.08 -27.80
N ARG A 21 17.50 -6.60 -27.67
CA ARG A 21 16.87 -5.81 -28.74
C ARG A 21 17.16 -4.35 -28.50
N SER A 22 18.23 -3.89 -29.14
CA SER A 22 18.48 -2.47 -29.39
C SER A 22 17.46 -2.01 -30.42
N PHE A 23 16.61 -1.04 -30.07
CA PHE A 23 15.83 -0.30 -31.05
C PHE A 23 16.44 1.09 -31.19
N ALA A 24 16.92 1.34 -32.40
CA ALA A 24 17.48 2.59 -32.84
C ALA A 24 16.39 3.66 -32.98
N THR A 25 16.82 4.87 -32.69
CA THR A 25 16.16 6.17 -32.81
C THR A 25 15.65 6.42 -34.23
N ALA A 26 14.41 6.85 -34.37
CA ALA A 26 13.92 7.51 -35.57
C ALA A 26 13.08 8.73 -35.16
N THR A 27 13.65 9.90 -35.43
CA THR A 27 13.04 11.22 -35.23
C THR A 27 12.37 11.64 -36.54
N PRO A 28 11.04 11.76 -36.62
CA PRO A 28 10.42 12.56 -37.68
C PRO A 28 10.24 14.01 -37.21
N SER A 29 11.04 14.89 -37.81
CA SER A 29 10.85 16.33 -37.84
C SER A 29 9.59 16.66 -38.64
N ILE A 30 8.54 17.15 -37.96
CA ILE A 30 7.40 17.80 -38.60
C ILE A 30 7.35 19.24 -38.07
N ALA A 31 7.54 20.16 -39.01
CA ALA A 31 7.56 21.60 -38.82
C ALA A 31 6.15 22.15 -38.47
N PRO A 32 6.08 23.37 -37.89
CA PRO A 32 4.87 23.91 -37.27
C PRO A 32 3.96 24.64 -38.26
N GLU A 33 2.63 24.51 -38.10
CA GLU A 33 1.67 25.47 -38.66
C GLU A 33 1.18 26.44 -37.58
N PRO A 34 1.12 27.76 -37.88
CA PRO A 34 0.49 28.76 -37.05
C PRO A 34 -1.01 28.86 -37.39
N THR A 35 -1.87 28.87 -36.37
CA THR A 35 -3.23 29.41 -36.52
C THR A 35 -3.56 30.29 -35.31
N PRO A 36 -3.80 31.60 -35.52
CA PRO A 36 -4.18 32.51 -34.45
C PRO A 36 -5.68 32.38 -34.17
N GLY A 37 -6.02 31.94 -32.96
CA GLY A 37 -7.39 31.92 -32.44
C GLY A 37 -7.43 32.68 -31.13
N ALA A 38 -7.84 33.94 -31.19
CA ALA A 38 -8.02 34.80 -30.04
C ALA A 38 -9.18 34.34 -29.13
N SER A 39 -9.10 34.80 -27.87
CA SER A 39 -10.24 35.08 -26.99
C SER A 39 -10.80 33.94 -26.13
N HIS A 40 -10.14 33.67 -24.99
CA HIS A 40 -10.82 33.65 -23.68
C HIS A 40 -9.79 33.84 -22.57
N ILE A 41 -9.41 35.10 -22.31
CA ILE A 41 -8.75 35.46 -21.06
C ILE A 41 -9.85 35.52 -20.01
N SER A 42 -10.24 34.35 -19.50
CA SER A 42 -10.87 34.29 -18.18
C SER A 42 -9.77 34.60 -17.16
N PRO A 43 -9.99 35.49 -16.19
CA PRO A 43 -9.02 35.68 -15.11
C PRO A 43 -8.76 34.32 -14.45
N PRO A 44 -7.50 33.97 -14.11
CA PRO A 44 -7.27 32.82 -13.26
C PRO A 44 -7.97 33.14 -11.94
N VAL A 45 -9.17 32.58 -11.76
CA VAL A 45 -9.80 32.45 -10.45
C VAL A 45 -8.70 31.93 -9.55
N ALA A 46 -8.29 32.80 -8.63
CA ALA A 46 -7.24 32.55 -7.68
C ALA A 46 -7.40 31.12 -7.19
N ALA A 47 -6.39 30.29 -7.48
CA ALA A 47 -6.31 28.94 -6.97
C ALA A 47 -6.57 29.03 -5.47
N GLN A 48 -7.73 28.54 -5.05
CA GLN A 48 -8.08 28.38 -3.66
C GLN A 48 -7.08 27.35 -3.13
N THR A 49 -5.95 27.84 -2.65
CA THR A 49 -5.01 27.07 -1.86
C THR A 49 -5.76 26.84 -0.55
N PRO A 50 -6.15 25.61 -0.17
CA PRO A 50 -6.69 25.39 1.15
C PRO A 50 -5.56 25.67 2.15
N SER A 51 -5.54 26.90 2.64
CA SER A 51 -4.64 27.44 3.67
C SER A 51 -5.02 26.81 5.01
N GLY A 52 -4.66 25.54 5.17
CA GLY A 52 -4.94 24.75 6.37
C GLY A 52 -4.55 23.27 6.27
N SER A 53 -3.75 22.86 5.28
CA SER A 53 -3.30 21.48 5.19
C SER A 53 -2.12 21.23 6.13
N GLU A 54 -2.37 20.52 7.22
CA GLU A 54 -1.30 19.95 8.05
C GLU A 54 -0.32 19.14 7.18
N PRO A 55 0.98 19.11 7.53
CA PRO A 55 1.96 18.37 6.76
C PRO A 55 1.64 16.88 6.74
N LEU A 56 1.73 16.28 5.55
CA LEU A 56 1.60 14.83 5.34
C LEU A 56 2.83 14.14 5.91
N THR A 57 2.64 13.37 6.99
CA THR A 57 3.73 12.81 7.80
C THR A 57 3.72 11.28 7.86
N HIS A 58 2.57 10.65 7.58
CA HIS A 58 2.39 9.22 7.75
C HIS A 58 1.81 8.55 6.51
N TYR A 59 2.22 7.30 6.29
CA TYR A 59 1.60 6.38 5.36
C TYR A 59 0.44 5.66 6.05
N LYS A 60 -0.75 5.73 5.47
CA LYS A 60 -1.86 4.82 5.77
C LYS A 60 -1.82 3.69 4.75
N ILE A 61 -1.43 2.51 5.21
CA ILE A 61 -1.26 1.33 4.36
C ILE A 61 -2.45 0.40 4.58
N THR A 62 -3.14 0.04 3.49
CA THR A 62 -4.26 -0.91 3.51
C THR A 62 -3.95 -2.10 2.63
N SER A 63 -4.00 -3.32 3.19
CA SER A 63 -3.90 -4.54 2.37
C SER A 63 -5.20 -4.77 1.59
N ARG A 64 -5.17 -4.69 0.26
CA ARG A 64 -6.34 -4.96 -0.61
C ARG A 64 -6.35 -6.40 -1.11
N ARG A 65 -5.16 -6.96 -1.36
CA ARG A 65 -4.98 -8.34 -1.84
C ARG A 65 -4.25 -9.17 -0.78
N SER A 66 -4.58 -10.45 -0.70
CA SER A 66 -3.91 -11.41 0.17
C SER A 66 -2.66 -11.98 -0.49
N ALA A 67 -1.61 -12.25 0.29
CA ALA A 67 -0.38 -12.90 -0.18
C ALA A 67 -0.48 -14.44 -0.27
N TRP A 68 -1.70 -14.99 -0.45
CA TRP A 68 -1.88 -16.42 -0.64
C TRP A 68 -1.22 -16.85 -1.95
N GLY A 69 -0.40 -17.91 -1.90
CA GLY A 69 0.33 -18.40 -3.07
C GLY A 69 1.56 -17.57 -3.47
N LEU A 70 1.94 -16.54 -2.70
CA LEU A 70 3.17 -15.79 -2.92
C LEU A 70 4.34 -16.37 -2.12
N GLY A 71 5.57 -16.06 -2.54
CA GLY A 71 6.80 -16.51 -1.87
C GLY A 71 7.02 -15.85 -0.49
N ASP A 72 7.85 -16.48 0.32
CA ASP A 72 8.06 -16.08 1.73
C ASP A 72 8.69 -14.70 1.88
N ARG A 73 9.43 -14.23 0.87
CA ARG A 73 9.98 -12.87 0.85
C ARG A 73 8.88 -11.81 0.93
N ILE A 74 7.83 -11.94 0.12
CA ILE A 74 6.72 -10.98 0.08
C ILE A 74 5.88 -11.08 1.36
N LYS A 75 5.62 -12.31 1.83
CA LYS A 75 4.94 -12.53 3.12
C LYS A 75 5.72 -11.93 4.28
N GLY A 76 7.04 -12.13 4.31
CA GLY A 76 7.94 -11.55 5.31
C GLY A 76 7.90 -10.02 5.31
N THR A 77 7.88 -9.39 4.13
CA THR A 77 7.74 -7.92 4.03
C THR A 77 6.40 -7.43 4.58
N LEU A 78 5.29 -8.12 4.30
CA LEU A 78 3.98 -7.77 4.87
C LEU A 78 3.95 -7.91 6.39
N VAL A 79 4.54 -8.98 6.94
CA VAL A 79 4.70 -9.15 8.39
C VAL A 79 5.56 -8.03 8.99
N ALA A 80 6.65 -7.65 8.32
CA ALA A 80 7.51 -6.55 8.74
C ALA A 80 6.83 -5.16 8.69
N LEU A 81 5.77 -5.01 7.88
CA LEU A 81 4.88 -3.84 7.89
C LEU A 81 3.75 -3.96 8.92
N GLY A 82 3.55 -5.13 9.54
CA GLY A 82 2.49 -5.39 10.51
C GLY A 82 1.14 -5.77 9.89
N LEU A 83 1.12 -6.13 8.60
CA LEU A 83 -0.08 -6.53 7.86
C LEU A 83 -0.22 -8.06 7.87
N HIS A 84 -1.13 -8.56 8.71
CA HIS A 84 -1.39 -10.00 8.83
C HIS A 84 -2.67 -10.44 8.14
N LYS A 85 -3.67 -9.56 8.07
CA LYS A 85 -4.99 -9.87 7.50
C LYS A 85 -5.31 -8.94 6.32
N ARG A 86 -6.15 -9.42 5.39
CA ARG A 86 -6.70 -8.58 4.31
C ARG A 86 -7.57 -7.48 4.90
N ASN A 87 -7.60 -6.32 4.25
CA ASN A 87 -8.30 -5.09 4.66
C ASN A 87 -7.86 -4.57 6.04
N GLN A 88 -6.66 -4.94 6.48
CA GLN A 88 -6.03 -4.35 7.65
C GLN A 88 -5.37 -3.03 7.26
N THR A 89 -5.61 -2.00 8.06
CA THR A 89 -4.99 -0.68 7.98
C THR A 89 -3.90 -0.54 9.03
N VAL A 90 -2.71 -0.10 8.63
CA VAL A 90 -1.59 0.21 9.53
C VAL A 90 -1.01 1.56 9.14
N TYR A 91 -0.66 2.35 10.17
CA TYR A 91 -0.05 3.66 10.01
C TYR A 91 1.44 3.58 10.33
N HIS A 92 2.27 4.17 9.47
CA HIS A 92 3.71 4.29 9.67
C HIS A 92 4.14 5.73 9.38
N ALA A 93 5.14 6.24 10.09
CA ALA A 93 5.75 7.52 9.73
C ALA A 93 6.49 7.41 8.39
N HIS A 94 6.64 8.53 7.69
CA HIS A 94 7.44 8.60 6.47
C HIS A 94 8.91 8.31 6.78
N ALA A 95 9.37 7.13 6.36
CA ALA A 95 10.76 6.70 6.49
C ALA A 95 11.16 5.91 5.23
N PRO A 96 12.42 6.03 4.77
CA PRO A 96 12.88 5.37 3.55
C PRO A 96 12.79 3.83 3.63
N ASP A 97 13.04 3.26 4.81
CA ASP A 97 12.94 1.82 5.05
C ASP A 97 11.52 1.30 4.83
N ILE A 98 10.52 2.07 5.29
CA ILE A 98 9.10 1.76 5.12
C ILE A 98 8.69 1.92 3.66
N ALA A 99 9.14 3.00 3.00
CA ALA A 99 8.89 3.22 1.58
C ALA A 99 9.45 2.07 0.71
N GLY A 100 10.67 1.60 1.00
CA GLY A 100 11.25 0.44 0.31
C GLY A 100 10.44 -0.84 0.48
N LYS A 101 9.97 -1.10 1.71
CA LYS A 101 9.06 -2.24 1.98
C LYS A 101 7.75 -2.12 1.21
N ILE A 102 7.15 -0.93 1.17
CA ILE A 102 5.92 -0.65 0.41
C ILE A 102 6.12 -0.93 -1.08
N LEU A 103 7.21 -0.43 -1.67
CA LEU A 103 7.51 -0.61 -3.10
C LEU A 103 7.65 -2.09 -3.48
N ALA A 104 8.20 -2.91 -2.57
CA ALA A 104 8.32 -4.36 -2.77
C ALA A 104 6.95 -5.08 -2.80
N VAL A 105 5.90 -4.51 -2.20
CA VAL A 105 4.56 -5.12 -2.09
C VAL A 105 3.45 -4.26 -2.71
N LYS A 106 3.80 -3.31 -3.59
CA LYS A 106 2.89 -2.30 -4.17
C LYS A 106 1.66 -2.88 -4.87
N GLU A 107 1.75 -4.10 -5.39
CA GLU A 107 0.62 -4.77 -6.06
C GLU A 107 -0.46 -5.25 -5.07
N LEU A 108 -0.11 -5.38 -3.78
CA LEU A 108 -1.00 -5.92 -2.74
C LEU A 108 -1.63 -4.84 -1.86
N VAL A 109 -1.00 -3.67 -1.78
CA VAL A 109 -1.33 -2.61 -0.83
C VAL A 109 -1.78 -1.34 -1.54
N GLU A 110 -2.69 -0.65 -0.90
CA GLU A 110 -3.10 0.71 -1.23
C GLU A 110 -2.52 1.64 -0.18
N VAL A 111 -1.91 2.75 -0.61
CA VAL A 111 -1.22 3.69 0.28
C VAL A 111 -1.76 5.08 0.07
N GLU A 112 -2.15 5.70 1.18
CA GLU A 112 -2.57 7.10 1.25
C GLU A 112 -1.60 7.85 2.16
N ASN A 113 -1.22 9.07 1.76
CA ASN A 113 -0.45 9.96 2.63
C ASN A 113 -1.42 10.73 3.52
N VAL A 114 -1.19 10.70 4.83
CA VAL A 114 -2.07 11.30 5.83
C VAL A 114 -1.28 12.21 6.79
N PRO A 115 -1.92 13.27 7.32
CA PRO A 115 -1.33 14.10 8.36
C PRO A 115 -1.31 13.36 9.71
N ALA A 116 -0.57 13.91 10.67
CA ALA A 116 -0.41 13.30 11.99
C ALA A 116 -1.74 13.20 12.77
N SER A 117 -2.64 14.17 12.59
CA SER A 117 -3.97 14.19 13.21
C SER A 117 -4.88 13.04 12.78
N ALA A 118 -4.66 12.48 11.59
CA ALA A 118 -5.46 11.40 11.04
C ALA A 118 -4.98 10.00 11.48
N VAL A 119 -3.84 9.91 12.18
CA VAL A 119 -3.30 8.63 12.65
C VAL A 119 -4.17 8.07 13.78
N ARG A 120 -4.62 6.82 13.63
CA ARG A 120 -5.49 6.15 14.60
C ARG A 120 -4.83 4.94 15.23
N THR A 121 -4.93 4.83 16.56
CA THR A 121 -4.50 3.63 17.28
C THR A 121 -5.40 2.43 16.97
N LYS A 122 -4.92 1.22 17.22
CA LYS A 122 -5.69 -0.02 16.99
C LYS A 122 -7.04 -0.05 17.74
N GLN A 123 -7.09 0.55 18.93
CA GLN A 123 -8.32 0.66 19.73
C GLN A 123 -9.30 1.65 19.11
N GLN A 124 -8.81 2.83 18.70
CA GLN A 124 -9.62 3.82 17.98
C GLN A 124 -10.21 3.24 16.70
N GLN A 125 -9.40 2.58 15.88
CA GLN A 125 -9.85 1.90 14.66
C GLN A 125 -10.89 0.80 14.94
N ARG A 126 -10.83 0.12 16.09
CA ARG A 126 -11.83 -0.87 16.50
C ARG A 126 -13.13 -0.19 16.92
N HIS A 127 -13.03 0.91 17.66
CA HIS A 127 -14.18 1.69 18.11
C HIS A 127 -14.92 2.35 16.94
N GLU A 128 -14.20 2.93 15.98
CA GLU A 128 -14.77 3.51 14.76
C GLU A 128 -15.56 2.50 13.91
N ARG A 129 -15.14 1.22 13.95
CA ARG A 129 -15.85 0.12 13.28
C ARG A 129 -17.01 -0.43 14.10
N ALA A 130 -17.08 -0.12 15.40
CA ALA A 130 -18.11 -0.67 16.27
C ALA A 130 -19.43 0.05 16.01
N SER A 131 -20.44 -0.70 15.59
CA SER A 131 -21.80 -0.20 15.48
C SER A 131 -22.37 0.16 16.86
N PRO A 132 -23.30 1.12 16.95
CA PRO A 132 -23.98 1.42 18.19
C PRO A 132 -24.72 0.18 18.70
N ARG A 133 -24.74 -0.01 20.02
CA ARG A 133 -25.23 -1.22 20.68
C ARG A 133 -26.72 -1.49 20.46
N GLY A 134 -27.51 -0.51 20.04
CA GLY A 134 -28.94 -0.66 19.70
C GLY A 134 -29.88 -0.87 20.90
N TYR A 135 -29.37 -1.08 22.11
CA TYR A 135 -30.16 -1.19 23.34
C TYR A 135 -29.44 -0.55 24.53
N LYS A 136 -30.24 -0.06 25.49
CA LYS A 136 -29.77 0.41 26.80
C LYS A 136 -30.15 -0.62 27.87
N VAL A 137 -29.23 -0.91 28.79
CA VAL A 137 -29.53 -1.77 29.94
C VAL A 137 -30.28 -0.92 30.96
N VAL A 138 -31.57 -1.20 31.17
CA VAL A 138 -32.44 -0.41 32.08
C VAL A 138 -32.29 -0.87 33.53
N GLY A 139 -31.85 -2.11 33.77
CA GLY A 139 -31.54 -2.63 35.10
C GLY A 139 -30.98 -4.04 35.01
N THR A 140 -30.17 -4.42 35.98
CA THR A 140 -29.63 -5.77 36.14
C THR A 140 -30.26 -6.41 37.37
N LYS A 141 -31.03 -7.49 37.19
CA LYS A 141 -31.59 -8.30 38.29
C LYS A 141 -30.50 -9.23 38.87
N GLN A 142 -29.35 -8.68 39.25
CA GLN A 142 -28.27 -9.47 39.83
C GLN A 142 -28.24 -9.26 41.34
N GLY A 143 -28.71 -10.30 42.05
CA GLY A 143 -28.75 -10.38 43.51
C GLY A 143 -29.54 -11.59 44.04
N ALA A 144 -29.62 -12.70 43.30
CA ALA A 144 -30.40 -13.88 43.71
C ALA A 144 -29.61 -15.20 43.56
N TRP A 145 -28.29 -15.14 43.73
CA TRP A 145 -27.39 -16.31 43.80
C TRP A 145 -26.43 -16.13 44.98
N LEU A 146 -27.01 -16.05 46.18
CA LEU A 146 -26.42 -16.27 47.51
C LEU A 146 -27.53 -16.92 48.34
#